data_AF-K1UL34-F1
#
_entry.id   AF-K1UL34-F1
#
_cell.length_a   1.000
_cell.length_b   1.000
_cell.length_c   1.000
_cell.angle_alpha   90.00
_cell.angle_beta   90.00
_cell.angle_gamma   90.00
#
_symmetry.space_group_name_H-M   'P 1'
#
loop_
_entity.id
_entity.type
_entity.pdbx_description
1 polymer ?
#
loop_
_entity_poly.entity_id
_entity_poly.type
_entity_poly.pdbx_seq_one_letter_code
_entity_poly.pdbx_strand_id
1 'polypeptide(L)'
;MRERWFFDKLESVVKQFLDGSVHYIGIIPQDAMLEKAVRIQKPVSIVSPNARSSKRFEELAQYLVSGGKQDSSEQNAFRQFLTKLFNLS
;
A
#
# COMPACT_ATOMS: atom_id res chain seq x y z
N MET A 1 -16.23 3.55 7.75
CA MET A 1 -15.78 3.83 9.15
C MET A 1 -15.41 2.57 9.94
N ARG A 2 -15.74 1.34 9.49
CA ARG A 2 -15.59 0.11 10.29
C ARG A 2 -14.25 -0.64 10.13
N GLU A 3 -13.29 -0.11 9.37
CA GLU A 3 -12.09 -0.86 8.95
C GLU A 3 -10.77 -0.21 9.36
N ARG A 4 -10.79 1.04 9.85
CA ARG A 4 -9.58 1.71 10.37
C ARG A 4 -9.12 1.17 11.73
N TRP A 5 -10.01 0.59 12.52
CA TRP A 5 -9.69 0.08 13.86
C TRP A 5 -8.54 -0.94 13.87
N PHE A 6 -8.41 -1.75 12.81
CA PHE A 6 -7.32 -2.73 12.70
C PHE A 6 -5.97 -2.02 12.56
N PHE A 7 -5.94 -0.98 11.73
CA PHE A 7 -4.77 -0.13 11.59
C PHE A 7 -4.46 0.59 12.90
N ASP A 8 -5.46 1.16 13.57
CA ASP A 8 -5.26 1.88 14.84
C ASP A 8 -4.64 0.96 15.93
N LYS A 9 -5.06 -0.31 15.96
CA LYS A 9 -4.48 -1.32 16.85
C LYS A 9 -3.03 -1.63 16.49
N LEU A 10 -2.71 -1.76 15.21
CA LEU A 10 -1.34 -1.97 14.74
C LEU A 10 -0.45 -0.78 15.08
N GLU A 11 -0.93 0.44 14.83
CA GLU A 11 -0.23 1.69 15.12
C GLU A 11 0.08 1.80 16.62
N SER A 12 -0.86 1.44 17.50
CA SER A 12 -0.63 1.44 18.94
C SER A 12 0.50 0.51 19.36
N VAL A 13 0.59 -0.70 18.78
CA VAL A 13 1.64 -1.66 19.10
C VAL A 13 2.99 -1.18 18.57
N VAL A 14 3.04 -0.65 17.35
CA VAL A 14 4.28 -0.12 16.76
C VAL A 14 4.81 1.06 17.57
N LYS A 15 3.94 2.00 17.96
CA LYS A 15 4.33 3.12 18.83
C LYS A 15 4.84 2.66 20.19
N GLN A 16 4.22 1.64 20.78
CA GLN A 16 4.59 1.17 22.10
C GLN A 16 5.93 0.41 22.12
N PHE A 17 6.23 -0.38 21.08
CA PHE A 17 7.34 -1.33 21.11
C PHE A 17 8.49 -1.02 20.16
N LEU A 18 8.27 -0.22 19.11
CA LEU A 18 9.24 -0.02 18.02
C LEU A 18 9.66 1.44 17.83
N ASP A 19 9.14 2.37 18.65
CA ASP A 19 9.38 3.83 18.55
C ASP A 19 9.26 4.36 17.11
N GLY A 20 8.30 3.79 16.37
CA GLY A 20 8.08 4.05 14.95
C GLY A 20 6.67 4.57 14.67
N SER A 21 6.48 5.11 13.47
CA SER A 21 5.16 5.48 12.95
C SER A 21 4.86 4.69 11.67
N VAL A 22 3.58 4.35 11.48
CA VAL A 22 3.09 3.69 10.27
C VAL A 22 2.06 4.61 9.65
N HIS A 23 2.04 4.69 8.32
CA HIS A 23 1.07 5.52 7.60
C HIS A 23 -0.02 4.68 6.96
N TYR A 24 -1.28 5.03 7.22
CA TYR A 24 -2.41 4.35 6.60
C TYR A 24 -2.65 4.90 5.19
N ILE A 25 -2.42 4.06 4.18
CA ILE A 25 -2.60 4.43 2.77
C ILE A 25 -3.96 4.02 2.18
N GLY A 26 -4.67 3.09 2.81
CA GLY A 26 -6.00 2.65 2.37
C GLY A 26 -6.29 1.18 2.67
N ILE A 27 -7.41 0.70 2.11
CA ILE A 27 -7.85 -0.70 2.24
C ILE A 27 -8.43 -1.20 0.93
N ILE A 28 -8.20 -2.49 0.66
CA ILE A 28 -8.83 -3.20 -0.46
C ILE A 28 -9.96 -4.06 0.13
N PRO A 29 -11.23 -3.83 -0.26
CA PRO A 29 -12.36 -4.58 0.27
C PRO A 29 -12.37 -6.01 -0.26
N GLN A 30 -13.07 -6.91 0.46
CA GLN A 30 -13.36 -8.24 -0.05
C GLN A 30 -14.18 -8.17 -1.34
N ASP A 31 -13.75 -8.92 -2.36
CA ASP A 31 -14.31 -8.85 -3.70
C ASP A 31 -14.33 -10.22 -4.37
N ALA A 32 -15.53 -10.69 -4.73
CA ALA A 32 -15.70 -11.97 -5.44
C ALA A 32 -15.05 -11.99 -6.82
N MET A 33 -14.88 -10.83 -7.48
CA MET A 33 -14.20 -10.75 -8.78
C MET A 33 -12.70 -11.02 -8.65
N LEU A 34 -12.10 -10.66 -7.51
CA LEU A 34 -10.70 -10.96 -7.21
C LEU A 34 -10.50 -12.48 -7.12
N GLU A 35 -11.37 -13.19 -6.39
CA GLU A 35 -11.31 -14.65 -6.30
C GLU A 35 -11.47 -15.35 -7.66
N LYS A 36 -12.38 -14.85 -8.51
CA LYS A 36 -12.55 -15.37 -9.87
C LYS A 36 -11.30 -15.15 -10.72
N ALA A 37 -10.68 -13.97 -10.63
CA ALA A 37 -9.48 -13.63 -11.37
C ALA A 37 -8.29 -14.52 -10.97
N VAL A 38 -8.14 -14.81 -9.67
CA VAL A 38 -7.12 -15.75 -9.15
C VAL A 38 -7.29 -17.15 -9.73
N ARG A 39 -8.52 -17.68 -9.78
CA ARG A 39 -8.79 -19.03 -10.32
C ARG A 39 -8.38 -19.19 -11.79
N ILE A 40 -8.50 -18.13 -12.58
CA ILE A 40 -8.11 -18.14 -14.00
C ILE A 40 -6.68 -17.61 -14.23
N GLN A 41 -5.91 -17.40 -13.15
CA GLN A 41 -4.54 -16.92 -13.16
C GLN A 41 -4.32 -15.63 -13.96
N LYS A 42 -5.26 -14.68 -13.84
CA LYS A 42 -5.14 -13.36 -14.47
C LYS A 42 -5.33 -12.25 -13.43
N PRO A 43 -4.64 -11.10 -13.56
CA PRO A 43 -4.85 -9.95 -12.68
C PRO A 43 -6.30 -9.45 -12.70
N VAL A 44 -6.84 -9.11 -11.52
CA VAL A 44 -8.24 -8.64 -11.40
C VAL A 44 -8.48 -7.35 -12.18
N SER A 45 -7.48 -6.47 -12.27
CA SER A 45 -7.54 -5.22 -13.03
C SER A 45 -7.71 -5.45 -14.54
N ILE A 46 -7.24 -6.59 -15.06
CA ILE A 46 -7.39 -6.97 -16.46
C ILE A 46 -8.73 -7.71 -16.67
N VAL A 47 -9.08 -8.62 -15.77
CA VAL A 47 -10.29 -9.46 -15.89
C VAL A 47 -11.57 -8.66 -15.63
N SER A 48 -11.54 -7.77 -14.63
CA SER A 48 -12.67 -6.94 -14.24
C SER A 48 -12.16 -5.56 -13.79
N PRO A 49 -11.91 -4.64 -14.72
CA PRO A 49 -11.41 -3.29 -14.42
C PRO A 49 -12.34 -2.52 -13.47
N ASN A 50 -13.65 -2.79 -13.55
CA ASN A 50 -14.66 -2.12 -12.72
C ASN A 50 -14.92 -2.80 -11.37
N ALA A 51 -14.19 -3.87 -11.04
CA ALA A 51 -14.29 -4.53 -9.75
C ALA A 51 -13.90 -3.56 -8.61
N ARG A 52 -14.44 -3.80 -7.41
CA ARG A 52 -14.20 -2.91 -6.25
C ARG A 52 -12.72 -2.94 -5.87
N SER A 53 -12.11 -4.12 -5.91
CA SER A 53 -10.68 -4.30 -5.68
C SER A 53 -9.84 -3.60 -6.76
N SER A 54 -10.17 -3.76 -8.04
CA SER A 54 -9.48 -3.09 -9.16
C SER A 54 -9.45 -1.57 -9.01
N LYS A 55 -10.60 -0.94 -8.72
CA LYS A 55 -10.65 0.52 -8.51
C LYS A 55 -9.83 0.97 -7.30
N ARG A 56 -9.84 0.19 -6.21
CA ARG A 56 -9.01 0.49 -5.03
C ARG A 56 -7.52 0.34 -5.29
N PHE A 57 -7.11 -0.66 -6.08
CA PHE A 57 -5.73 -0.79 -6.53
C PHE A 57 -5.29 0.40 -7.36
N GLU A 58 -6.15 0.88 -8.27
CA GLU A 58 -5.87 2.07 -9.08
C GLU A 58 -5.72 3.32 -8.22
N GLU A 59 -6.65 3.58 -7.31
CA GLU A 59 -6.57 4.70 -6.34
C GLU A 59 -5.28 4.65 -5.50
N LEU A 60 -4.93 3.47 -4.98
CA LEU A 60 -3.70 3.27 -4.19
C LEU A 60 -2.44 3.48 -5.04
N ALA A 61 -2.42 2.94 -6.26
CA ALA A 61 -1.30 3.12 -7.17
C ALA A 61 -1.13 4.60 -7.52
N GLN A 62 -2.22 5.32 -7.81
CA GLN A 62 -2.18 6.74 -8.08
C GLN A 62 -1.68 7.54 -6.87
N TYR A 63 -2.12 7.21 -5.66
CA TYR A 63 -1.63 7.82 -4.42
C TYR A 63 -0.12 7.65 -4.25
N LEU A 64 0.40 6.44 -4.50
CA LEU A 64 1.83 6.12 -4.37
C LEU A 64 2.67 6.82 -5.45
N VAL A 65 2.21 6.82 -6.71
CA VAL A 65 2.89 7.49 -7.82
C VAL A 65 2.92 9.01 -7.61
N SER A 66 1.88 9.57 -7.00
CA SER A 66 1.82 11.00 -6.66
C SER A 66 2.75 11.38 -5.49
N GLY A 67 3.51 10.43 -4.93
CA GLY A 67 4.44 10.66 -3.82
C GLY A 67 3.80 10.62 -2.44
N GLY A 68 2.52 10.22 -2.33
CA GLY A 68 1.77 10.27 -1.08
C GLY A 68 1.68 11.67 -0.47
N LYS A 69 1.10 11.79 0.74
CA LYS A 69 1.27 12.99 1.56
C LYS A 69 2.68 12.97 2.16
N GLN A 70 3.68 13.39 1.40
CA GLN A 70 5.04 13.52 1.91
C GLN A 70 5.12 14.69 2.90
N ASP A 71 5.32 14.36 4.17
CA ASP A 71 6.23 15.17 4.99
C ASP A 71 7.63 15.00 4.37
N SER A 72 8.32 16.11 4.14
CA SER A 72 9.49 16.29 3.28
C SER A 72 10.77 15.52 3.67
N SER A 73 10.71 14.57 4.61
CA SER A 73 11.88 13.89 5.19
C SER A 73 12.26 12.54 4.52
N GLU A 74 11.32 11.82 3.89
CA GLU A 74 11.56 10.44 3.40
C GLU A 74 12.32 10.35 2.06
N GLN A 75 12.29 11.39 1.22
CA GLN A 75 12.98 11.36 -0.08
C GLN A 75 14.50 11.14 0.05
N ASN A 76 15.09 11.58 1.17
CA ASN A 76 16.53 11.42 1.43
C ASN A 76 16.91 9.98 1.79
N ALA A 77 16.02 9.23 2.46
CA ALA A 77 16.27 7.86 2.89
C ALA A 77 16.28 6.87 1.70
N PHE A 78 15.34 7.01 0.77
CA PHE A 78 15.29 6.16 -0.43
C PHE A 78 16.49 6.42 -1.36
N ARG A 79 16.93 7.67 -1.49
CA ARG A 79 18.17 8.01 -2.22
C ARG A 79 19.39 7.36 -1.58
N GLN A 80 19.51 7.38 -0.25
CA GLN A 80 20.59 6.69 0.46
C GLN A 80 20.57 5.17 0.25
N PHE A 81 19.39 4.55 0.26
CA PHE A 81 19.24 3.11 0.00
C PHE A 81 19.70 2.74 -1.41
N LEU A 82 19.25 3.47 -2.43
CA LEU A 82 19.67 3.23 -3.82
C LEU A 82 21.18 3.44 -4.01
N THR A 83 21.75 4.48 -3.41
CA THR A 83 23.20 4.75 -3.52
C THR A 83 24.02 3.61 -2.91
N LYS A 84 23.58 3.03 -1.78
CA LYS A 84 24.22 1.84 -1.18
C LYS A 84 24.06 0.58 -2.05
N LEU A 85 22.94 0.43 -2.74
CA LEU A 85 22.66 -0.72 -3.62
C LEU A 85 23.57 -0.71 -4.86
N PHE A 86 23.79 0.46 -5.47
CA PHE A 86 24.61 0.59 -6.68
C PHE A 86 26.12 0.63 -6.42
N ASN A 87 26.56 1.05 -5.23
CA ASN A 87 27.99 1.02 -4.84
C ASN A 87 28.45 -0.35 -4.32
N LEU A 88 27.59 -1.37 -4.32
CA LEU A 88 27.92 -2.75 -3.94
C LEU A 88 28.16 -3.66 -5.18
N SER A 89 28.24 -3.07 -6.38
CA SER A 89 28.68 -3.73 -7.62
C SER A 89 30.05 -3.21 -8.05
#